data_AF-A0A256ZTE2-F1
#
_entry.id   AF-A0A256ZTE2-F1
#
_cell.length_a   1.000
_cell.length_b   1.000
_cell.length_c   1.000
_cell.angle_alpha   90.00
_cell.angle_beta   90.00
_cell.angle_gamma   90.00
#
_symmetry.space_group_name_H-M   'P 1'
#
loop_
_entity.id
_entity.type
_entity.pdbx_description
1 polymer ?
#
loop_
_entity_poly.entity_id
_entity_poly.type
_entity_poly.pdbx_seq_one_letter_code
_entity_poly.pdbx_strand_id
1 'polypeptide(L)'
;MTIPEPYKSIVEKNYQTLISKGLSDNSLTEYFNVCFDDTIRHFKAYDCWVCVHCLSEGKLSWGWGDKPNNCPECGQVVYKVATFQLRASITGDAFEWAFYKLLNAYYNLPLVRVSAYTHDFEVGNNVAINCKGSAGEVPNPDGSRVILGRPGMIRSDTYKKAFGDAKNFRKQRPNWRFYIVTNAMPDNLIGYKNRDIDGIYDVTKLNQLERLIDEIRQNLKGTLI
;
A
#
# COMPACT_ATOMS: atom_id res chain seq x y z
N MET A 1 -12.87 -4.25 -15.20
CA MET A 1 -12.76 -3.12 -14.26
C MET A 1 -11.63 -2.23 -14.73
N THR A 2 -11.74 -0.91 -14.56
CA THR A 2 -10.75 0.04 -15.06
C THR A 2 -10.05 0.71 -13.88
N ILE A 3 -8.72 0.68 -13.84
CA ILE A 3 -7.92 1.44 -12.87
C ILE A 3 -8.19 2.93 -13.14
N PRO A 4 -8.53 3.75 -12.13
CA PRO A 4 -8.78 5.18 -12.30
C PRO A 4 -7.47 5.95 -12.55
N GLU A 5 -7.55 7.07 -13.25
CA GLU A 5 -6.45 8.04 -13.28
C GLU A 5 -6.32 8.76 -11.92
N PRO A 6 -5.11 9.16 -11.51
CA PRO A 6 -3.82 9.02 -12.21
C PRO A 6 -3.14 7.65 -12.01
N TYR A 7 -3.72 6.78 -11.16
CA TYR A 7 -3.11 5.51 -10.79
C TYR A 7 -2.83 4.64 -11.99
N LYS A 8 -3.74 4.59 -12.97
CA LYS A 8 -3.57 3.82 -14.20
C LYS A 8 -2.29 4.18 -14.94
N SER A 9 -2.12 5.46 -15.29
CA SER A 9 -0.92 5.92 -16.00
C SER A 9 0.37 5.59 -15.24
N ILE A 10 0.36 5.77 -13.91
CA ILE A 10 1.50 5.50 -13.04
C ILE A 10 1.84 4.01 -13.02
N VAL A 11 0.88 3.15 -12.69
CA VAL A 11 1.13 1.70 -12.56
C VAL A 11 1.42 1.06 -13.90
N GLU A 12 0.82 1.51 -15.01
CA GLU A 12 1.13 1.00 -16.34
C GLU A 12 2.56 1.33 -16.76
N LYS A 13 2.98 2.59 -16.63
CA LYS A 13 4.36 3.03 -16.89
C LYS A 13 5.36 2.22 -16.06
N ASN A 14 5.13 2.13 -14.75
CA ASN A 14 6.07 1.50 -13.83
C ASN A 14 6.09 -0.02 -14.01
N TYR A 15 4.96 -0.66 -14.29
CA TYR A 15 4.90 -2.09 -14.63
C TYR A 15 5.74 -2.39 -15.87
N GLN A 16 5.54 -1.62 -16.95
CA GLN A 16 6.27 -1.82 -18.20
C GLN A 16 7.77 -1.63 -18.03
N THR A 17 8.17 -0.66 -17.22
CA THR A 17 9.57 -0.30 -17.02
C THR A 17 10.30 -1.30 -16.11
N LEU A 18 9.67 -1.74 -15.02
CA LEU A 18 10.37 -2.40 -13.91
C LEU A 18 10.16 -3.91 -13.85
N ILE A 19 8.97 -4.41 -14.20
CA ILE A 19 8.59 -5.81 -13.91
C ILE A 19 7.98 -6.59 -15.09
N SER A 20 7.72 -5.95 -16.23
CA SER A 20 7.14 -6.62 -17.41
C SER A 20 8.03 -7.75 -17.99
N LYS A 21 9.35 -7.67 -17.78
CA LYS A 21 10.33 -8.62 -18.32
C LYS A 21 10.71 -9.74 -17.34
N GLY A 22 10.27 -9.68 -16.09
CA GLY A 22 10.60 -10.66 -15.07
C GLY A 22 10.52 -10.10 -13.66
N LEU A 23 10.36 -11.00 -12.70
CA LEU A 23 10.23 -10.68 -11.28
C LEU A 23 11.45 -11.12 -10.49
N SER A 24 11.79 -10.32 -9.49
CA SER A 24 12.79 -10.58 -8.46
C SER A 24 12.37 -9.78 -7.22
N ASP A 25 12.91 -10.11 -6.05
CA ASP A 25 12.67 -9.33 -4.83
C ASP A 25 13.00 -7.84 -5.03
N ASN A 26 14.09 -7.55 -5.75
CA ASN A 26 14.51 -6.18 -6.04
C ASN A 26 13.52 -5.48 -6.97
N SER A 27 13.16 -6.09 -8.10
CA SER A 27 12.25 -5.45 -9.06
C SER A 27 10.83 -5.27 -8.51
N LEU A 28 10.37 -6.20 -7.65
CA LEU A 28 9.09 -6.04 -6.94
C LEU A 28 9.15 -4.89 -5.93
N THR A 29 10.17 -4.84 -5.09
CA THR A 29 10.37 -3.76 -4.12
C THR A 29 10.42 -2.40 -4.82
N GLU A 30 11.23 -2.30 -5.87
CA GLU A 30 11.38 -1.08 -6.67
C GLU A 30 10.06 -0.69 -7.34
N TYR A 31 9.32 -1.64 -7.93
CA TYR A 31 8.04 -1.39 -8.55
C TYR A 31 7.03 -0.74 -7.59
N PHE A 32 6.85 -1.29 -6.39
CA PHE A 32 5.94 -0.70 -5.41
C PHE A 32 6.43 0.67 -4.94
N ASN A 33 7.72 0.82 -4.66
CA ASN A 33 8.30 2.10 -4.23
C ASN A 33 8.14 3.21 -5.28
N VAL A 34 8.44 2.93 -6.56
CA VAL A 34 8.29 3.92 -7.63
C VAL A 34 6.81 4.26 -7.87
N CYS A 35 5.90 3.29 -7.70
CA CYS A 35 4.46 3.60 -7.72
C CYS A 35 4.04 4.53 -6.58
N PHE A 36 4.56 4.36 -5.36
CA PHE A 36 4.33 5.29 -4.27
C PHE A 36 4.89 6.68 -4.56
N ASP A 37 6.14 6.74 -5.02
CA ASP A 37 6.85 8.00 -5.29
C ASP A 37 6.14 8.81 -6.39
N ASP A 38 5.81 8.20 -7.52
CA ASP A 38 5.11 8.86 -8.62
C ASP A 38 3.70 9.30 -8.22
N THR A 39 3.02 8.53 -7.36
CA THR A 39 1.68 8.90 -6.85
C THR A 39 1.77 10.11 -5.91
N ILE A 40 2.69 10.08 -4.94
CA ILE A 40 2.90 11.21 -4.01
C ILE A 40 3.28 12.47 -4.78
N ARG A 41 4.15 12.35 -5.80
CA ARG A 41 4.54 13.45 -6.67
C ARG A 41 3.35 14.03 -7.42
N HIS A 42 2.49 13.18 -7.99
CA HIS A 42 1.30 13.62 -8.72
C HIS A 42 0.35 14.43 -7.82
N PHE A 43 0.02 13.90 -6.64
CA PHE A 43 -0.90 14.56 -5.71
C PHE A 43 -0.26 15.65 -4.86
N LYS A 44 1.06 15.87 -4.99
CA LYS A 44 1.84 16.83 -4.19
C LYS A 44 1.68 16.60 -2.67
N ALA A 45 1.51 15.34 -2.27
CA ALA A 45 1.23 14.95 -0.89
C ALA A 45 2.50 14.74 -0.06
N TYR A 46 3.43 15.70 -0.13
CA TYR A 46 4.73 15.63 0.53
C TYR A 46 4.61 15.87 2.04
N ASP A 47 5.38 15.13 2.84
CA ASP A 47 5.42 15.38 4.26
C ASP A 47 6.15 16.69 4.55
N CYS A 48 5.39 17.77 4.80
CA CYS A 48 5.96 19.08 5.03
C CYS A 48 5.17 19.89 6.06
N TRP A 49 5.83 20.92 6.57
CA TRP A 49 5.27 21.92 7.46
C TRP A 49 5.55 23.32 6.94
N VAL A 50 4.71 24.28 7.35
CA VAL A 50 4.79 25.69 6.96
C VAL A 50 4.48 26.60 8.16
N CYS A 51 5.16 27.74 8.25
CA CYS A 51 4.80 28.82 9.17
C CYS A 51 3.88 29.83 8.48
N VAL A 52 2.60 29.80 8.83
CA VAL A 52 1.60 30.73 8.28
C VAL A 52 1.88 32.18 8.69
N HIS A 53 2.45 32.40 9.88
CA HIS A 53 2.84 33.74 10.33
C HIS A 53 3.94 34.34 9.44
N CYS A 54 5.04 33.61 9.22
CA CYS A 54 6.07 34.06 8.27
C CYS A 54 5.48 34.31 6.88
N LEU A 55 4.63 33.41 6.38
CA LEU A 55 3.97 33.58 5.08
C LEU A 55 3.14 34.88 5.03
N SER A 56 2.42 35.22 6.11
CA SER A 56 1.63 36.45 6.19
C SER A 56 2.47 37.73 6.18
N GLU A 57 3.74 37.63 6.59
CA GLU A 57 4.72 38.73 6.54
C GLU A 57 5.54 38.74 5.24
N GLY A 58 5.20 37.90 4.26
CA GLY A 58 5.97 37.76 3.01
C GLY A 58 7.30 37.04 3.16
N LYS A 59 7.53 36.33 4.27
CA LYS A 59 8.71 35.49 4.52
C LYS A 59 8.38 34.01 4.29
N LEU A 60 9.25 33.30 3.58
CA LEU A 60 9.09 31.85 3.41
C LEU A 60 9.74 31.12 4.58
N SER A 61 8.95 30.37 5.35
CA SER A 61 9.47 29.44 6.36
C SER A 61 8.69 28.14 6.33
N TRP A 62 9.37 27.07 5.94
CA TRP A 62 8.82 25.73 5.73
C TRP A 62 9.92 24.67 5.91
N GLY A 63 9.54 23.40 5.97
CA GLY A 63 10.48 22.30 5.94
C GLY A 63 9.82 20.96 5.65
N TRP A 64 10.65 19.94 5.41
CA TRP A 64 10.20 18.56 5.19
C TRP A 64 10.14 17.76 6.49
N GLY A 65 9.30 16.74 6.48
CA GLY A 65 9.20 15.72 7.53
C GLY A 65 8.55 16.22 8.82
N ASP A 66 9.25 15.97 9.92
CA ASP A 66 8.73 16.24 11.25
C ASP A 66 8.57 17.73 11.49
N LYS A 67 7.38 18.06 12.00
CA LYS A 67 7.00 19.43 12.31
C LYS A 67 7.72 19.84 13.60
N PRO A 68 8.52 20.93 13.60
CA PRO A 68 9.08 21.44 14.85
C PRO A 68 7.96 21.96 15.76
N ASN A 69 8.28 22.13 17.04
CA ASN A 69 7.34 22.72 18.00
C ASN A 69 6.97 24.15 17.58
N ASN A 70 7.99 24.93 17.21
CA ASN A 70 7.88 26.31 16.77
C ASN A 70 8.67 26.53 15.47
N CYS A 71 8.31 27.58 14.75
CA CYS A 71 8.99 28.06 13.56
C CYS A 71 10.45 28.42 13.91
N PRO A 72 11.45 27.87 13.20
CA PRO A 72 12.85 28.22 13.42
C PRO A 72 13.16 29.70 13.20
N GLU A 73 12.37 30.38 12.36
CA GLU A 73 12.60 31.78 11.97
C GLU A 73 11.96 32.79 12.92
N CYS A 74 10.74 32.53 13.41
CA CYS A 74 9.95 33.52 14.16
C CYS A 74 9.41 33.03 15.51
N GLY A 75 9.68 31.77 15.89
CA GLY A 75 9.20 31.18 17.14
C GLY A 75 7.69 30.90 17.21
N GLN A 76 6.92 31.19 16.15
CA GLN A 76 5.47 30.96 16.10
C GLN A 76 5.10 29.52 15.74
N VAL A 77 3.82 29.16 15.92
CA VAL A 77 3.31 27.83 15.57
C VAL A 77 3.44 27.57 14.07
N VAL A 78 3.86 26.34 13.74
CA VAL A 78 3.88 25.80 12.37
C VAL A 78 2.78 24.76 12.18
N TYR A 79 2.34 24.59 10.93
CA TYR A 79 1.25 23.70 10.53
C TYR A 79 1.74 22.62 9.58
N LYS A 80 1.24 21.40 9.74
CA LYS A 80 1.53 20.27 8.85
C LYS A 80 0.56 20.32 7.66
N VAL A 81 1.07 20.20 6.43
CA VAL A 81 0.28 20.43 5.20
C VAL A 81 -0.31 19.13 4.66
N ALA A 82 0.52 18.20 4.17
CA ALA A 82 0.04 16.86 3.88
C ALA A 82 0.00 16.09 5.19
N THR A 83 -1.18 15.87 5.75
CA THR A 83 -1.30 15.08 6.97
C THR A 83 -1.01 13.61 6.67
N PHE A 84 -0.70 12.86 7.73
CA PHE A 84 -0.54 11.41 7.62
C PHE A 84 -1.76 10.74 6.99
N GLN A 85 -2.97 11.19 7.34
CA GLN A 85 -4.23 10.65 6.84
C GLN A 85 -4.34 10.77 5.32
N LEU A 86 -3.99 11.92 4.76
CA LEU A 86 -3.99 12.14 3.31
C LEU A 86 -3.02 11.18 2.60
N ARG A 87 -1.78 11.10 3.09
CA ARG A 87 -0.76 10.22 2.48
C ARG A 87 -1.09 8.75 2.61
N ALA A 88 -1.61 8.33 3.76
CA ALA A 88 -1.96 6.94 4.02
C ALA A 88 -3.04 6.45 3.05
N SER A 89 -4.06 7.28 2.75
CA SER A 89 -5.07 6.95 1.76
C SER A 89 -4.46 6.82 0.35
N ILE A 90 -3.69 7.84 -0.07
CA ILE A 90 -3.10 7.89 -1.41
C ILE A 90 -2.15 6.71 -1.67
N THR A 91 -1.29 6.39 -0.68
CA THR A 91 -0.34 5.28 -0.78
C THR A 91 -1.00 3.91 -0.64
N GLY A 92 -2.08 3.80 0.12
CA GLY A 92 -2.92 2.60 0.17
C GLY A 92 -3.53 2.29 -1.20
N ASP A 93 -4.18 3.27 -1.82
CA ASP A 93 -4.73 3.11 -3.17
C ASP A 93 -3.63 2.80 -4.21
N ALA A 94 -2.47 3.44 -4.11
CA ALA A 94 -1.33 3.15 -4.98
C ALA A 94 -0.87 1.69 -4.84
N PHE A 95 -0.82 1.17 -3.61
CA PHE A 95 -0.46 -0.23 -3.35
C PHE A 95 -1.50 -1.18 -3.96
N GLU A 96 -2.79 -0.94 -3.71
CA GLU A 96 -3.89 -1.76 -4.23
C GLU A 96 -3.87 -1.83 -5.76
N TRP A 97 -3.70 -0.69 -6.44
CA TRP A 97 -3.67 -0.66 -7.90
C TRP A 97 -2.39 -1.23 -8.49
N ALA A 98 -1.24 -1.02 -7.84
CA ALA A 98 0.01 -1.66 -8.25
C ALA A 98 -0.07 -3.18 -8.13
N PHE A 99 -0.66 -3.68 -7.03
CA PHE A 99 -0.92 -5.10 -6.79
C PHE A 99 -1.91 -5.68 -7.81
N TYR A 100 -3.03 -4.99 -8.05
CA TYR A 100 -4.00 -5.37 -9.08
C TYR A 100 -3.35 -5.52 -10.45
N LYS A 101 -2.55 -4.52 -10.88
CA LYS A 101 -1.85 -4.54 -12.16
C LYS A 101 -0.88 -5.72 -12.26
N LEU A 102 -0.09 -5.97 -11.21
CA LEU A 102 0.83 -7.10 -11.15
C LEU A 102 0.09 -8.44 -11.30
N LEU A 103 -0.95 -8.68 -10.51
CA LEU A 103 -1.66 -9.97 -10.54
C LEU A 103 -2.44 -10.19 -11.83
N ASN A 104 -3.10 -9.16 -12.34
CA ASN A 104 -3.88 -9.29 -13.56
C ASN A 104 -2.99 -9.40 -14.80
N ALA A 105 -1.95 -8.58 -14.93
CA ALA A 105 -1.11 -8.56 -16.13
C ALA A 105 -0.06 -9.68 -16.15
N TYR A 106 0.60 -9.96 -15.02
CA TYR A 106 1.68 -10.96 -14.98
C TYR A 106 1.16 -12.38 -14.71
N TYR A 107 0.23 -12.54 -13.78
CA TYR A 107 -0.26 -13.87 -13.36
C TYR A 107 -1.59 -14.28 -14.00
N ASN A 108 -2.21 -13.38 -14.78
CA ASN A 108 -3.52 -13.55 -15.40
C ASN A 108 -4.61 -13.99 -14.41
N LEU A 109 -4.58 -13.43 -13.19
CA LEU A 109 -5.60 -13.72 -12.19
C LEU A 109 -6.84 -12.82 -12.40
N PRO A 110 -8.06 -13.40 -12.29
CA PRO A 110 -9.31 -12.68 -12.47
C PRO A 110 -9.68 -11.89 -11.20
N LEU A 111 -8.81 -10.96 -10.77
CA LEU A 111 -9.06 -10.10 -9.63
C LEU A 111 -10.21 -9.13 -9.91
N VAL A 112 -11.09 -8.97 -8.93
CA VAL A 112 -12.18 -7.99 -8.95
C VAL A 112 -12.05 -7.12 -7.70
N ARG A 113 -11.88 -5.79 -7.87
CA ARG A 113 -11.95 -4.87 -6.73
C ARG A 113 -13.39 -4.82 -6.22
N VAL A 114 -13.58 -4.81 -4.92
CA VAL A 114 -14.90 -4.74 -4.29
C VAL A 114 -14.99 -3.55 -3.35
N SER A 115 -16.19 -2.99 -3.21
CA SER A 115 -16.47 -1.95 -2.21
C SER A 115 -16.89 -2.59 -0.89
N ALA A 116 -16.04 -3.45 -0.33
CA ALA A 116 -16.30 -4.14 0.93
C ALA A 116 -15.55 -3.49 2.09
N TYR A 117 -16.09 -3.60 3.31
CA TYR A 117 -15.43 -3.06 4.51
C TYR A 117 -14.23 -3.91 4.98
N THR A 118 -14.15 -5.17 4.56
CA THR A 118 -13.21 -6.16 5.12
C THR A 118 -12.06 -6.54 4.19
N HIS A 119 -12.18 -6.27 2.90
CA HIS A 119 -11.19 -6.68 1.90
C HIS A 119 -11.36 -5.84 0.64
N ASP A 120 -10.32 -5.83 -0.19
CA ASP A 120 -10.23 -4.93 -1.33
C ASP A 120 -10.46 -5.68 -2.65
N PHE A 121 -10.10 -6.97 -2.70
CA PHE A 121 -10.25 -7.78 -3.90
C PHE A 121 -10.86 -9.16 -3.63
N GLU A 122 -11.64 -9.63 -4.59
CA GLU A 122 -12.09 -11.02 -4.69
C GLU A 122 -11.44 -11.70 -5.91
N VAL A 123 -11.20 -13.00 -5.81
CA VAL A 123 -10.76 -13.84 -6.93
C VAL A 123 -11.69 -15.05 -7.04
N GLY A 124 -12.44 -15.13 -8.13
CA GLY A 124 -13.52 -16.11 -8.25
C GLY A 124 -14.58 -15.93 -7.18
N ASN A 125 -15.14 -17.04 -6.66
CA ASN A 125 -16.23 -17.03 -5.69
C ASN A 125 -15.83 -17.61 -4.32
N ASN A 126 -14.53 -17.65 -4.02
CA ASN A 126 -14.04 -18.31 -2.81
C ASN A 126 -12.73 -17.72 -2.25
N VAL A 127 -12.21 -16.61 -2.78
CA VAL A 127 -11.01 -15.96 -2.26
C VAL A 127 -11.26 -14.47 -2.08
N ALA A 128 -10.90 -13.96 -0.90
CA ALA A 128 -10.83 -12.54 -0.58
C ALA A 128 -9.38 -12.15 -0.23
N ILE A 129 -8.97 -10.96 -0.66
CA ILE A 129 -7.63 -10.39 -0.44
C ILE A 129 -7.78 -9.00 0.18
N ASN A 130 -7.16 -8.81 1.32
CA ASN A 130 -7.08 -7.53 2.04
C ASN A 130 -5.67 -6.95 1.91
N CYS A 131 -5.57 -5.77 1.32
CA CYS A 131 -4.34 -5.06 1.03
C CYS A 131 -3.98 -4.11 2.16
N LYS A 132 -2.77 -4.26 2.70
CA LYS A 132 -2.26 -3.46 3.82
C LYS A 132 -0.85 -2.96 3.51
N GLY A 133 -0.70 -2.25 2.39
CA GLY A 133 0.57 -1.65 1.98
C GLY A 133 0.60 -0.13 2.15
N SER A 134 1.81 0.41 2.30
CA SER A 134 2.07 1.85 2.27
C SER A 134 3.56 2.13 2.05
N ALA A 135 3.87 3.37 1.65
CA ALA A 135 5.25 3.83 1.54
C ALA A 135 5.97 3.85 2.90
N GLY A 136 7.23 3.41 2.94
CA GLY A 136 8.11 3.54 4.12
C GLY A 136 8.89 4.85 4.14
N GLU A 137 9.10 5.42 2.96
CA GLU A 137 9.77 6.69 2.73
C GLU A 137 9.18 7.33 1.48
N VAL A 138 9.35 8.65 1.33
CA VAL A 138 8.91 9.40 0.15
C VAL A 138 9.97 10.42 -0.26
N PRO A 139 10.16 10.67 -1.57
CA PRO A 139 11.03 11.72 -2.06
C PRO A 139 10.34 13.08 -1.92
N ASN A 140 11.12 14.07 -1.51
CA ASN A 140 10.75 15.46 -1.56
C ASN A 140 11.10 16.08 -2.92
N PRO A 141 10.48 17.22 -3.29
CA PRO A 141 10.82 17.98 -4.49
C PRO A 141 12.29 18.39 -4.60
N ASP A 142 13.00 18.56 -3.48
CA ASP A 142 14.43 18.92 -3.45
C ASP A 142 15.37 17.70 -3.59
N GLY A 143 14.83 16.51 -3.79
CA GLY A 143 15.60 15.26 -3.92
C GLY A 143 15.95 14.58 -2.59
N SER A 144 15.71 15.23 -1.45
CA SER A 144 15.83 14.57 -0.14
C SER A 144 14.71 13.52 0.05
N ARG A 145 14.88 12.60 1.00
CA ARG A 145 13.85 11.61 1.35
C ARG A 145 13.42 11.77 2.80
N VAL A 146 12.12 11.64 3.05
CA VAL A 146 11.56 11.60 4.41
C VAL A 146 11.16 10.17 4.72
N ILE A 147 11.63 9.66 5.85
CA ILE A 147 11.19 8.38 6.41
C ILE A 147 9.82 8.60 7.03
N LEU A 148 8.80 7.91 6.51
CA LEU A 148 7.44 8.01 7.04
C LEU A 148 7.23 7.14 8.28
N GLY A 149 8.08 6.12 8.45
CA GLY A 149 8.03 5.19 9.57
C GLY A 149 6.88 4.18 9.48
N ARG A 150 7.12 2.96 9.95
CA ARG A 150 6.12 1.88 10.12
C ARG A 150 5.19 1.65 8.90
N PRO A 151 5.75 1.34 7.71
CA PRO A 151 4.95 1.06 6.52
C PRO A 151 4.08 -0.17 6.67
N GLY A 152 2.95 -0.20 5.97
CA GLY A 152 2.07 -1.36 5.84
C GLY A 152 1.70 -1.96 7.19
N MET A 153 2.03 -3.23 7.37
CA MET A 153 1.72 -3.98 8.60
C MET A 153 2.78 -3.88 9.70
N ILE A 154 3.88 -3.16 9.49
CA ILE A 154 4.79 -2.78 10.58
C ILE A 154 4.06 -1.89 11.61
N ARG A 155 3.01 -1.18 11.18
CA ARG A 155 2.12 -0.41 12.05
C ARG A 155 1.17 -1.31 12.81
N SER A 156 1.15 -1.17 14.14
CA SER A 156 0.39 -2.10 14.98
C SER A 156 -1.13 -1.97 14.88
N ASP A 157 -1.64 -0.78 14.65
CA ASP A 157 -3.04 -0.53 14.33
C ASP A 157 -3.44 -1.09 12.96
N THR A 158 -2.54 -1.09 11.96
CA THR A 158 -2.81 -1.68 10.64
C THR A 158 -3.04 -3.19 10.75
N TYR A 159 -2.13 -3.95 11.38
CA TYR A 159 -2.33 -5.40 11.47
C TYR A 159 -3.51 -5.75 12.40
N LYS A 160 -3.75 -4.99 13.48
CA LYS A 160 -4.95 -5.16 14.33
C LYS A 160 -6.24 -4.96 13.53
N LYS A 161 -6.29 -3.94 12.68
CA LYS A 161 -7.42 -3.71 11.76
C LYS A 161 -7.59 -4.89 10.80
N ALA A 162 -6.51 -5.33 10.15
CA ALA A 162 -6.54 -6.46 9.21
C ALA A 162 -7.08 -7.75 9.86
N PHE A 163 -6.72 -8.02 11.12
CA PHE A 163 -7.21 -9.17 11.87
C PHE A 163 -8.68 -9.03 12.24
N GLY A 164 -9.12 -7.81 12.61
CA GLY A 164 -10.53 -7.50 12.81
C GLY A 164 -11.36 -7.71 11.54
N ASP A 165 -10.84 -7.24 10.40
CA ASP A 165 -11.44 -7.41 9.08
C ASP A 165 -11.60 -8.90 8.74
N ALA A 166 -10.54 -9.70 8.92
CA ALA A 166 -10.55 -11.15 8.67
C ALA A 166 -11.57 -11.89 9.56
N LYS A 167 -11.61 -11.58 10.86
CA LYS A 167 -12.58 -12.15 11.79
C LYS A 167 -14.02 -11.82 11.39
N ASN A 168 -14.28 -10.59 10.98
CA ASN A 168 -15.61 -10.17 10.54
C ASN A 168 -16.00 -10.82 9.20
N PHE A 169 -15.06 -10.92 8.27
CA PHE A 169 -15.26 -11.63 7.01
C PHE A 169 -15.59 -13.10 7.23
N ARG A 170 -14.81 -13.81 8.07
CA ARG A 170 -15.01 -15.24 8.36
C ARG A 170 -16.40 -15.55 8.91
N LYS A 171 -16.98 -14.65 9.70
CA LYS A 171 -18.37 -14.79 10.19
C LYS A 171 -19.41 -14.77 9.06
N GLN A 172 -19.15 -13.99 8.01
CA GLN A 172 -20.07 -13.81 6.89
C GLN A 172 -19.85 -14.87 5.80
N ARG A 173 -18.59 -15.29 5.60
CA ARG A 173 -18.18 -16.22 4.54
C ARG A 173 -17.21 -17.28 5.09
N PRO A 174 -17.71 -18.26 5.87
CA PRO A 174 -16.86 -19.21 6.61
C PRO A 174 -15.98 -20.07 5.71
N ASN A 175 -16.45 -20.40 4.50
CA ASN A 175 -15.77 -21.30 3.57
C ASN A 175 -14.83 -20.58 2.58
N TRP A 176 -14.76 -19.25 2.60
CA TRP A 176 -13.90 -18.49 1.70
C TRP A 176 -12.48 -18.41 2.25
N ARG A 177 -11.48 -18.41 1.38
CA ARG A 177 -10.11 -18.07 1.77
C ARG A 177 -9.98 -16.57 1.99
N PHE A 178 -9.23 -16.19 3.01
CA PHE A 178 -8.95 -14.80 3.33
C PHE A 178 -7.44 -14.60 3.46
N TYR A 179 -6.87 -13.84 2.54
CA TYR A 179 -5.46 -13.51 2.50
C TYR A 179 -5.23 -12.04 2.82
N ILE A 180 -4.15 -11.75 3.53
CA ILE A 180 -3.67 -10.38 3.73
C ILE A 180 -2.37 -10.22 2.95
N VAL A 181 -2.25 -9.12 2.19
CA VAL A 181 -1.05 -8.80 1.43
C VAL A 181 -0.49 -7.44 1.85
N THR A 182 0.83 -7.33 1.89
CA THR A 182 1.53 -6.11 2.28
C THR A 182 2.85 -5.97 1.54
N ASN A 183 3.45 -4.78 1.54
CA ASN A 183 4.84 -4.55 1.12
C ASN A 183 5.80 -4.45 2.31
N ALA A 184 5.29 -4.55 3.54
CA ALA A 184 6.07 -4.40 4.76
C ALA A 184 5.46 -5.25 5.87
N MET A 185 6.02 -6.44 6.04
CA MET A 185 5.55 -7.42 7.01
C MET A 185 6.46 -7.47 8.25
N PRO A 186 5.91 -7.46 9.47
CA PRO A 186 6.71 -7.66 10.68
C PRO A 186 7.12 -9.13 10.81
N ASP A 187 8.31 -9.39 11.36
CA ASP A 187 8.93 -10.72 11.42
C ASP A 187 8.05 -11.78 12.10
N ASN A 188 7.30 -11.37 13.11
CA ASN A 188 6.41 -12.26 13.86
C ASN A 188 5.17 -12.73 13.07
N LEU A 189 4.94 -12.18 11.87
CA LEU A 189 3.83 -12.56 10.98
C LEU A 189 4.29 -13.38 9.77
N ILE A 190 5.59 -13.66 9.62
CA ILE A 190 6.09 -14.53 8.55
C ILE A 190 5.48 -15.92 8.68
N GLY A 191 4.79 -16.37 7.63
CA GLY A 191 4.12 -17.68 7.62
C GLY A 191 2.90 -17.77 8.53
N TYR A 192 2.39 -16.65 9.03
CA TYR A 192 1.24 -16.62 9.92
C TYR A 192 -0.04 -17.13 9.23
N LYS A 193 -0.74 -18.05 9.92
CA LYS A 193 -2.06 -18.55 9.58
C LYS A 193 -2.86 -18.79 10.86
N ASN A 194 -4.17 -18.61 10.80
CA ASN A 194 -5.07 -19.00 11.89
C ASN A 194 -6.45 -19.39 11.34
N ARG A 195 -7.44 -19.61 12.20
CA ARG A 195 -8.81 -19.95 11.79
C ARG A 195 -9.46 -18.92 10.86
N ASP A 196 -9.14 -17.64 11.05
CA ASP A 196 -9.78 -16.53 10.34
C ASP A 196 -8.96 -16.09 9.10
N ILE A 197 -7.65 -16.29 9.10
CA ILE A 197 -6.67 -15.84 8.09
C ILE A 197 -5.93 -17.05 7.50
N ASP A 198 -6.08 -17.26 6.20
CA ASP A 198 -5.46 -18.38 5.47
C ASP A 198 -4.00 -18.11 5.10
N GLY A 199 -3.56 -16.86 5.13
CA GLY A 199 -2.17 -16.48 4.92
C GLY A 199 -1.94 -14.97 4.91
N ILE A 200 -0.71 -14.60 5.26
CA ILE A 200 -0.19 -13.24 5.18
C ILE A 200 1.06 -13.27 4.31
N TYR A 201 1.13 -12.39 3.31
CA TYR A 201 2.23 -12.38 2.34
C TYR A 201 2.80 -10.98 2.13
N ASP A 202 4.12 -10.90 2.14
CA ASP A 202 4.86 -9.75 1.62
C ASP A 202 5.04 -9.90 0.10
N VAL A 203 4.32 -9.09 -0.67
CA VAL A 203 4.32 -9.15 -2.13
C VAL A 203 5.58 -8.53 -2.77
N THR A 204 6.49 -7.98 -1.96
CA THR A 204 7.83 -7.57 -2.40
C THR A 204 8.84 -8.72 -2.35
N LYS A 205 8.45 -9.88 -1.79
CA LYS A 205 9.26 -11.10 -1.77
C LYS A 205 8.70 -12.09 -2.78
N LEU A 206 9.48 -12.44 -3.80
CA LEU A 206 9.02 -13.24 -4.92
C LEU A 206 8.50 -14.60 -4.45
N ASN A 207 9.20 -15.26 -3.54
CA ASN A 207 8.78 -16.55 -2.99
C ASN A 207 7.43 -16.50 -2.25
N GLN A 208 7.13 -15.40 -1.55
CA GLN A 208 5.85 -15.22 -0.87
C GLN A 208 4.74 -14.87 -1.85
N LEU A 209 5.03 -14.02 -2.84
CA LEU A 209 4.11 -13.73 -3.93
C LEU A 209 3.73 -15.01 -4.68
N GLU A 210 4.71 -15.81 -5.13
CA GLU A 210 4.47 -17.07 -5.84
C GLU A 210 3.65 -18.05 -4.99
N ARG A 211 3.96 -18.18 -3.69
CA ARG A 211 3.16 -19.00 -2.78
C ARG A 211 1.71 -18.53 -2.67
N LEU A 212 1.47 -17.22 -2.61
CA LEU A 212 0.11 -16.66 -2.65
C LEU A 212 -0.59 -17.06 -3.96
N ILE A 213 0.08 -16.91 -5.11
CA ILE A 213 -0.51 -17.26 -6.42
C ILE A 213 -0.87 -18.73 -6.49
N ASP A 214 0.01 -19.61 -6.03
CA ASP A 214 -0.22 -21.05 -6.02
C ASP A 214 -1.42 -21.41 -5.15
N GLU A 215 -1.51 -20.84 -3.94
CA GLU A 215 -2.65 -21.05 -3.07
C GLU A 215 -3.95 -20.54 -3.71
N ILE A 216 -3.96 -19.35 -4.33
CA ILE A 216 -5.14 -18.83 -5.06
C ILE A 216 -5.54 -19.80 -6.19
N ARG A 217 -4.60 -20.22 -7.02
CA ARG A 217 -4.87 -21.11 -8.17
C ARG A 217 -5.39 -22.48 -7.74
N GLN A 218 -4.88 -23.03 -6.65
CA GLN A 218 -5.39 -24.30 -6.09
C GLN A 218 -6.86 -24.18 -5.69
N ASN A 219 -7.25 -23.05 -5.05
CA ASN A 219 -8.64 -22.81 -4.66
C ASN A 219 -9.56 -22.60 -5.87
N LEU A 220 -9.07 -21.98 -6.95
CA LEU A 220 -9.84 -21.84 -8.19
C LEU A 220 -10.11 -23.20 -8.87
N LYS A 221 -9.12 -24.10 -8.89
CA LYS A 221 -9.30 -25.46 -9.46
C LYS A 221 -10.29 -26.31 -8.68
N GLY A 222 -10.33 -26.16 -7.34
CA GLY A 222 -11.26 -26.90 -6.47
C GLY A 222 -12.73 -26.50 -6.59
N THR A 223 -13.07 -25.51 -7.42
CA THR A 223 -14.44 -24.98 -7.58
C THR A 223 -15.15 -25.51 -8.85
N LEU A 224 -14.48 -26.35 -9.64
CA LEU A 224 -15.01 -26.96 -10.88
C LEU A 224 -15.58 -28.38 -10.67
N ILE A 225 -16.15 -28.67 -9.49
CA ILE A 225 -16.83 -29.96 -9.20
C ILE A 225 -18.33 -29.73 -9.06
#